data_AF-A0A5D0S181-F1
#
_entry.id   AF-A0A5D0S181-F1
#
_cell.length_a   1.000
_cell.length_b   1.000
_cell.length_c   1.000
_cell.angle_alpha   90.00
_cell.angle_beta   90.00
_cell.angle_gamma   90.00
#
_symmetry.space_group_name_H-M   'P 1'
#
loop_
_entity.id
_entity.type
_entity.pdbx_description
1 polymer ?
#
loop_
_entity_poly.entity_id
_entity_poly.type
_entity_poly.pdbx_seq_one_letter_code
_entity_poly.pdbx_strand_id
1 'polypeptide(L)'
;MAGNSKRNSWDYSDAFNGQGFEAKGSFEGNSTDVVYRAALAGIGIARLPCYMADRKFLSGELVHVMPEYAPPSTDIAIMFA
;
A
#
# COMPACT_ATOMS: atom_id res chain seq x y z
N MET A 1 22.77 6.42 8.32
CA MET A 1 22.15 6.43 6.98
C MET A 1 21.12 5.30 6.94
N ALA A 2 19.87 5.57 7.32
CA ALA A 2 18.80 4.57 7.27
C ALA A 2 18.12 4.68 5.90
N GLY A 3 18.26 3.63 5.08
CA GLY A 3 17.74 3.59 3.71
C GLY A 3 16.22 3.71 3.70
N ASN A 4 15.72 4.81 3.14
CA ASN A 4 14.30 5.05 2.88
C ASN A 4 13.74 4.14 1.75
N SER A 5 14.60 3.30 1.15
CA SER A 5 14.32 2.53 -0.07
C SER A 5 13.32 1.39 0.07
N LYS A 6 12.95 0.96 1.29
CA LYS A 6 11.98 -0.12 1.47
C LYS A 6 10.51 0.32 1.39
N ARG A 7 10.19 1.58 1.72
CA ARG A 7 8.78 2.03 1.80
C ARG A 7 8.09 2.10 0.42
N ASN A 8 8.86 2.44 -0.60
CA ASN A 8 8.37 2.58 -1.97
C ASN A 8 8.71 1.38 -2.85
N SER A 9 9.28 0.30 -2.31
CA SER A 9 9.52 -0.95 -3.05
C SER A 9 8.22 -1.74 -3.18
N TRP A 10 7.83 -2.06 -4.41
CA TRP A 10 6.71 -2.93 -4.74
C TRP A 10 7.26 -4.25 -5.22
N ASP A 11 7.20 -5.24 -4.33
CA ASP A 11 7.74 -6.57 -4.59
C ASP A 11 6.64 -7.45 -5.18
N TYR A 12 6.98 -8.23 -6.19
CA TYR A 12 6.06 -9.20 -6.78
C TYR A 12 5.93 -10.41 -5.86
N SER A 13 4.72 -10.91 -5.65
CA SER A 13 4.43 -12.01 -4.73
C SER A 13 5.07 -13.33 -5.17
N ASP A 14 5.26 -13.52 -6.48
CA ASP A 14 6.01 -14.64 -7.05
C ASP A 14 7.49 -14.26 -7.28
N ALA A 15 8.35 -14.71 -6.36
CA ALA A 15 9.78 -14.45 -6.40
C ALA A 15 10.49 -15.01 -7.64
N PHE A 16 9.86 -15.92 -8.41
CA PHE A 16 10.50 -16.56 -9.56
C PHE A 16 10.24 -15.86 -10.90
N ASN A 17 9.13 -15.12 -11.03
CA ASN A 17 8.67 -14.62 -12.33
C ASN A 17 8.47 -13.10 -12.41
N GLY A 18 8.43 -12.39 -11.28
CA GLY A 18 8.14 -10.96 -11.26
C GLY A 18 9.31 -10.10 -10.80
N GLN A 19 9.55 -9.01 -11.53
CA GLN A 19 10.49 -7.98 -11.10
C GLN A 19 9.75 -6.95 -10.23
N GLY A 20 10.18 -6.81 -8.98
CA GLY A 20 9.75 -5.69 -8.13
C GLY A 20 10.27 -4.35 -8.68
N PHE A 21 9.57 -3.26 -8.36
CA PHE A 21 9.97 -1.92 -8.79
C PHE A 21 9.84 -0.90 -7.67
N GLU A 22 10.58 0.20 -7.80
CA GLU A 22 10.43 1.35 -6.90
C GLU A 22 9.38 2.30 -7.47
N ALA A 23 8.28 2.51 -6.72
CA ALA A 23 7.22 3.40 -7.15
C ALA A 23 7.70 4.85 -7.09
N LYS A 24 7.69 5.50 -8.26
CA LYS A 24 8.05 6.91 -8.44
C LYS A 24 6.79 7.75 -8.70
N GLY A 25 5.92 7.81 -7.68
CA GLY A 25 4.70 8.61 -7.73
C GLY A 25 4.97 10.12 -7.74
N SER A 26 4.00 10.90 -8.23
CA SER A 26 4.03 12.37 -8.20
C SER A 26 3.60 12.96 -6.84
N PHE A 27 3.24 12.11 -5.89
CA PHE A 27 2.77 12.47 -4.56
C PHE A 27 3.43 11.58 -3.50
N GLU A 28 3.92 12.18 -2.42
CA GLU A 28 4.47 11.50 -1.24
C GLU A 28 3.74 11.99 0.01
N GLY A 29 3.27 11.04 0.83
CA GLY A 29 2.66 11.30 2.13
C GLY A 29 3.47 10.65 3.25
N ASN A 30 3.64 11.35 4.38
CA ASN A 30 4.36 10.83 5.54
C ASN A 30 3.50 9.98 6.49
N SER A 31 2.21 9.81 6.19
CA SER A 31 1.26 9.01 6.95
C SER A 31 0.29 8.28 6.02
N THR A 32 -0.21 7.14 6.48
CA THR A 32 -1.17 6.33 5.73
C THR A 32 -2.50 7.06 5.47
N ASP A 33 -2.97 7.90 6.39
CA ASP A 33 -4.20 8.69 6.20
C ASP A 33 -4.08 9.69 5.04
N VAL A 34 -2.94 10.37 4.91
CA VAL A 34 -2.68 11.30 3.81
C VAL A 34 -2.69 10.56 2.46
N VAL A 35 -2.03 9.41 2.39
CA VAL A 35 -1.99 8.56 1.18
C VAL A 35 -3.39 8.00 0.85
N TYR A 36 -4.16 7.59 1.87
CA TYR A 36 -5.52 7.11 1.72
C TYR A 36 -6.46 8.18 1.14
N ARG A 37 -6.40 9.41 1.65
CA ARG A 37 -7.19 10.54 1.11
C ARG A 37 -6.77 10.91 -0.32
N ALA A 38 -5.48 10.84 -0.63
CA ALA A 38 -4.99 11.08 -1.99
C ALA A 38 -5.55 10.05 -2.98
N ALA A 39 -5.58 8.76 -2.60
CA ALA A 39 -6.17 7.71 -3.42
C ALA A 39 -7.68 7.93 -3.65
N LEU A 40 -8.43 8.28 -2.59
CA LEU A 40 -9.87 8.60 -2.71
C LEU A 40 -10.15 9.84 -3.58
N ALA A 41 -9.23 10.81 -3.59
CA ALA A 41 -9.31 11.97 -4.46
C ALA A 41 -8.92 11.67 -5.92
N GLY A 42 -8.57 10.42 -6.25
CA GLY A 42 -8.19 10.00 -7.61
C GLY A 42 -6.81 10.47 -8.04
N ILE A 43 -5.91 10.79 -7.11
CA ILE A 43 -4.55 11.30 -7.41
C ILE A 43 -3.67 10.18 -8.01
N GLY A 44 -3.96 8.91 -7.71
CA GLY A 44 -3.23 7.77 -8.27
C GLY A 44 -3.49 6.47 -7.54
N ILE A 45 -2.57 5.52 -7.69
CA ILE A 45 -2.60 4.19 -7.05
C ILE A 45 -1.81 4.23 -5.74
N ALA A 46 -2.34 3.61 -4.68
CA ALA A 46 -1.70 3.53 -3.38
C ALA A 46 -1.77 2.12 -2.79
N ARG A 47 -0.77 1.74 -1.99
CA ARG A 47 -0.85 0.57 -1.09
C ARG A 47 -1.41 1.01 0.25
N LEU A 48 -2.52 0.41 0.66
CA LEU A 48 -3.26 0.77 1.85
C LEU A 48 -3.54 -0.48 2.68
N PRO A 49 -3.48 -0.41 4.03
CA PRO A 49 -3.95 -1.50 4.87
C PRO A 49 -5.42 -1.83 4.60
N CYS A 50 -5.76 -3.12 4.53
CA CYS A 50 -7.12 -3.58 4.22
C CYS A 50 -8.16 -2.98 5.16
N TYR A 51 -7.90 -2.96 6.48
CA TYR A 51 -8.83 -2.41 7.47
C TYR A 51 -9.25 -0.95 7.20
N MET A 52 -8.43 -0.19 6.47
CA MET A 52 -8.74 1.19 6.09
C MET A 52 -9.47 1.27 4.74
N ALA A 53 -9.16 0.36 3.81
CA ALA A 53 -9.66 0.38 2.44
C ALA A 53 -10.94 -0.46 2.21
N ASP A 54 -11.22 -1.47 3.04
CA ASP A 54 -12.30 -2.45 2.84
C ASP A 54 -13.67 -1.81 2.62
N ARG A 55 -14.03 -0.81 3.44
CA ARG A 55 -15.30 -0.08 3.28
C ARG A 55 -15.40 0.62 1.93
N LYS A 56 -14.28 1.12 1.42
CA LYS A 56 -14.23 1.88 0.17
C LYS A 56 -14.22 0.98 -1.05
N PHE A 57 -13.62 -0.21 -0.95
CA PHE A 57 -13.82 -1.27 -1.95
C PHE A 57 -15.30 -1.66 -2.06
N LEU A 58 -15.98 -1.87 -0.93
CA LEU A 58 -17.41 -2.22 -0.93
C LEU A 58 -18.30 -1.14 -1.55
N SER A 59 -17.97 0.14 -1.33
CA SER A 59 -18.72 1.27 -1.91
C SER A 59 -18.41 1.52 -3.40
N GLY A 60 -17.34 0.93 -3.93
CA GLY A 60 -16.82 1.22 -5.28
C GLY A 60 -16.00 2.52 -5.40
N GLU A 61 -15.78 3.25 -4.31
CA GLU A 61 -14.90 4.43 -4.28
C GLU A 61 -13.41 4.08 -4.46
N LEU A 62 -13.02 2.84 -4.14
CA LEU A 62 -11.70 2.28 -4.45
C LEU A 62 -11.84 0.98 -5.24
N VAL A 63 -10.83 0.67 -6.04
CA VAL A 63 -10.71 -0.60 -6.79
C VAL A 63 -9.38 -1.24 -6.46
N HIS A 64 -9.40 -2.55 -6.19
CA HIS A 64 -8.18 -3.31 -5.93
C HIS A 64 -7.46 -3.59 -7.26
N VAL A 65 -6.27 -3.04 -7.42
CA VAL A 65 -5.42 -3.19 -8.59
C VAL A 65 -4.11 -3.85 -8.20
N MET A 66 -3.47 -4.55 -9.14
CA MET A 66 -2.15 -5.18 -8.94
C MET A 66 -2.09 -6.10 -7.70
N PRO A 67 -3.04 -7.04 -7.52
CA PRO A 67 -3.06 -7.93 -6.36
C PRO A 67 -1.77 -8.74 -6.17
N GLU A 68 -1.03 -8.99 -7.25
CA GLU A 68 0.25 -9.68 -7.28
C GLU A 68 1.43 -8.89 -6.68
N TYR A 69 1.23 -7.61 -6.31
CA TYR A 69 2.22 -6.78 -5.61
C TYR A 69 1.83 -6.51 -4.14
N ALA A 70 0.87 -7.27 -3.61
CA ALA A 70 0.47 -7.16 -2.22
C ALA A 70 1.62 -7.64 -1.30
N PRO A 71 2.01 -6.86 -0.28
CA PRO A 71 2.99 -7.33 0.70
C PRO A 71 2.40 -8.46 1.55
N PRO A 72 3.24 -9.29 2.21
CA PRO A 72 2.78 -10.26 3.18
C PRO A 72 1.92 -9.62 4.28
N SER A 73 0.91 -10.36 4.78
CA SER A 73 0.08 -9.91 5.88
C SER A 73 0.93 -9.57 7.11
N THR A 74 0.62 -8.45 7.75
CA THR A 74 1.28 -8.04 9.00
C THR A 74 0.34 -8.25 10.18
N ASP A 75 0.84 -8.88 11.23
CA ASP A 75 0.07 -9.11 12.46
C ASP A 75 -0.09 -7.81 13.27
N ILE A 76 -1.28 -7.63 13.85
CA ILE A 76 -1.56 -6.58 14.83
C ILE A 76 -1.62 -7.25 16.21
N ALA A 77 -0.68 -6.90 17.09
CA ALA A 77 -0.59 -7.47 18.43
C ALA A 77 -1.12 -6.50 19.51
N ILE A 78 -1.68 -7.06 20.57
CA ILE A 78 -2.07 -6.33 21.79
C ILE A 78 -1.03 -6.63 22.86
N MET A 79 -0.52 -5.60 23.53
CA MET A 79 0.36 -5.71 24.69
C MET A 79 -0.33 -5.11 25.91
N PHE A 80 -0.33 -5.84 27.01
CA PHE A 80 -0.87 -5.41 28.31
C PHE A 80 0.12 -5.74 29.42
N ALA A 81 0.05 -5.02 30.53
CA ALA A 81 0.93 -5.13 31.70
C ALA A 81 0.15 -5.57 32.94
#